data_AF-A0A953R9L7-F1
#
_entry.id   AF-A0A953R9L7-F1
#
_cell.length_a   1.000
_cell.length_b   1.000
_cell.length_c   1.000
_cell.angle_alpha   90.00
_cell.angle_beta   90.00
_cell.angle_gamma   90.00
#
_symmetry.space_group_name_H-M   'P 1'
#
loop_
_entity.id
_entity.type
_entity.pdbx_description
1 polymer ?
#
loop_
_entity_poly.entity_id
_entity_poly.type
_entity_poly.pdbx_seq_one_letter_code
_entity_poly.pdbx_strand_id
1 'polypeptide(L)'
;MAQDAKTIVFVSGPKDHGPMGNARHEYEKDLAVLKACIDNSNLKDVRTRAFNGKAPNMRVLGNAAAIVLESCGDRTPEEPTPSFPRTP
;
A
#
# COMPACT_ATOMS: atom_id res chain seq x y z
N MET A 1 -6.35 28.18 -12.33
CA MET A 1 -7.12 27.27 -11.47
C MET A 1 -6.11 26.46 -10.67
N ALA A 2 -6.24 26.38 -9.34
CA ALA A 2 -5.37 25.51 -8.55
C ALA A 2 -5.57 24.07 -9.04
N GLN A 3 -4.50 23.38 -9.40
CA GLN A 3 -4.58 22.01 -9.87
C GLN A 3 -4.96 21.13 -8.66
N ASP A 4 -6.07 20.41 -8.73
CA ASP A 4 -6.48 19.51 -7.64
C ASP A 4 -5.33 18.54 -7.33
N ALA A 5 -4.92 18.49 -6.07
CA ALA A 5 -3.76 17.71 -5.65
C ALA A 5 -3.94 16.23 -6.00
N LYS A 6 -2.99 15.67 -6.74
CA LYS A 6 -2.94 14.26 -7.13
C LYS A 6 -2.59 13.42 -5.92
N THR A 7 -3.45 12.45 -5.58
CA THR A 7 -3.24 11.60 -4.40
C THR A 7 -2.69 10.23 -4.81
N ILE A 8 -1.53 9.85 -4.27
CA ILE A 8 -0.99 8.49 -4.34
C ILE A 8 -1.47 7.72 -3.10
N VAL A 9 -2.03 6.53 -3.31
CA VAL A 9 -2.50 5.65 -2.23
C VAL A 9 -1.57 4.44 -2.13
N PHE A 10 -0.87 4.34 -1.01
CA PHE A 10 -0.07 3.20 -0.60
C PHE A 10 -0.94 2.20 0.15
N VAL A 11 -0.88 0.93 -0.23
CA VAL A 11 -1.59 -0.18 0.41
C VAL A 11 -0.61 -1.31 0.68
N SER A 12 -0.26 -1.51 1.94
CA SER A 12 0.59 -2.62 2.37
C SER A 12 -0.22 -3.81 2.86
N GLY A 13 0.25 -5.02 2.60
CA GLY A 13 -0.16 -6.21 3.33
C GLY A 13 0.33 -6.15 4.78
N PRO A 14 -0.24 -6.95 5.69
CA PRO A 14 0.29 -7.06 7.04
C PRO A 14 1.66 -7.72 7.01
N LYS A 15 2.42 -7.51 8.08
CA LYS A 15 3.74 -8.11 8.27
C LYS A 15 3.67 -9.63 8.11
N ASP A 16 4.62 -10.16 7.35
CA ASP A 16 4.74 -11.58 7.04
C ASP A 16 6.17 -12.07 7.33
N HIS A 17 6.27 -13.33 7.72
CA HIS A 17 7.51 -14.01 8.08
C HIS A 17 7.93 -15.09 7.07
N GLY A 18 7.11 -15.32 6.04
CA GLY A 18 7.31 -16.39 5.06
C GLY A 18 7.27 -17.80 5.69
N PRO A 19 7.32 -18.87 4.88
CA PRO A 19 7.11 -20.25 5.35
C PRO A 19 8.16 -20.77 6.35
N MET A 20 9.30 -20.08 6.49
CA MET A 20 10.46 -20.55 7.24
C MET A 20 10.92 -19.59 8.33
N GLY A 21 10.15 -18.53 8.64
CA GLY A 21 10.51 -17.56 9.70
C GLY A 21 11.75 -16.69 9.43
N ASN A 22 12.43 -16.93 8.30
CA ASN A 22 13.74 -16.36 7.97
C ASN A 22 13.64 -15.14 7.03
N ALA A 23 12.45 -14.83 6.50
CA ALA A 23 12.22 -13.68 5.64
C ALA A 23 11.18 -12.77 6.30
N ARG A 24 11.64 -11.74 7.04
CA ARG A 24 10.76 -10.68 7.56
C ARG A 24 10.41 -9.75 6.42
N HIS A 25 9.20 -9.89 5.88
CA HIS A 25 8.66 -8.90 4.96
C HIS A 25 7.97 -7.79 5.76
N GLU A 26 8.46 -6.57 5.60
CA GLU A 26 8.03 -5.40 6.36
C GLU A 26 7.37 -4.39 5.42
N TYR A 27 6.37 -4.84 4.65
CA TYR A 27 5.68 -4.07 3.61
C TYR A 27 5.20 -2.68 4.08
N GLU A 28 4.74 -2.57 5.33
CA GLU A 28 4.38 -1.26 5.91
C GLU A 28 5.57 -0.32 6.01
N LYS A 29 6.73 -0.83 6.45
CA LYS A 29 7.95 -0.02 6.59
C LYS A 29 8.51 0.36 5.23
N ASP A 30 8.45 -0.55 4.27
CA ASP A 30 8.89 -0.33 2.90
C ASP A 30 8.08 0.82 2.27
N LEU A 31 6.75 0.76 2.34
CA LEU A 31 5.89 1.87 1.88
C LEU A 31 6.01 3.13 2.74
N ALA A 32 6.28 3.02 4.05
CA ALA A 32 6.50 4.20 4.90
C ALA A 32 7.76 4.98 4.49
N VAL A 33 8.84 4.28 4.13
CA VAL A 33 10.06 4.90 3.61
C VAL A 33 9.79 5.56 2.27
N LEU A 34 9.13 4.87 1.33
CA LEU A 34 8.78 5.45 0.03
C LEU A 34 7.87 6.67 0.16
N LYS A 35 6.88 6.60 1.05
CA LYS A 35 6.00 7.72 1.38
C LYS A 35 6.81 8.92 1.88
N ALA A 36 7.75 8.69 2.81
CA ALA A 36 8.61 9.75 3.32
C ALA A 36 9.48 10.38 2.22
N CYS A 37 10.03 9.58 1.31
CA CYS A 37 10.78 10.09 0.16
C CYS A 37 9.92 10.99 -0.74
N ILE A 38 8.67 10.61 -1.00
CA ILE A 38 7.76 11.40 -1.84
C ILE A 38 7.28 12.66 -1.12
N ASP A 39 6.91 12.56 0.16
CA ASP A 39 6.45 13.72 0.94
C ASP A 39 7.54 14.79 1.11
N ASN A 40 8.81 14.39 1.09
CA ASN A 40 9.95 15.29 1.18
C ASN A 40 10.60 15.60 -0.18
N SER A 41 10.00 15.11 -1.27
CA SER A 41 10.40 15.50 -2.62
C SER A 41 9.80 16.87 -2.98
N ASN A 42 10.46 17.62 -3.87
CA ASN A 42 9.98 18.93 -4.31
C ASN A 42 8.85 18.80 -5.36
N LEU A 43 7.87 17.93 -5.10
CA LEU A 43 6.69 17.71 -5.96
C LEU A 43 5.57 18.63 -5.50
N LYS A 44 5.12 19.52 -6.40
CA LYS A 44 3.93 20.33 -6.18
C LYS A 44 2.68 19.51 -6.45
N ASP A 45 1.64 19.74 -5.65
CA ASP A 45 0.31 19.17 -5.84
C ASP A 45 0.27 17.63 -5.82
N VAL A 46 1.22 16.98 -5.14
CA VAL A 46 1.18 15.54 -4.86
C VAL A 46 0.95 15.33 -3.37
N ARG A 47 0.02 14.44 -3.04
CA ARG A 47 -0.25 14.00 -1.67
C ARG A 47 -0.15 12.49 -1.60
N THR A 48 0.22 11.98 -0.44
CA THR A 48 0.29 10.54 -0.19
C THR A 48 -0.69 10.15 0.91
N ARG A 49 -1.25 8.94 0.82
CA ARG A 49 -2.04 8.30 1.87
C ARG A 49 -1.59 6.85 1.99
N ALA A 50 -1.46 6.32 3.21
CA ALA A 50 -1.07 4.94 3.44
C ALA A 50 -2.14 4.18 4.21
N PHE A 51 -2.33 2.92 3.84
CA PHE A 51 -3.23 1.96 4.48
C PHE A 51 -2.48 0.64 4.66
N ASN A 52 -2.52 0.09 5.86
CA ASN A 52 -1.81 -1.13 6.20
C ASN A 52 -2.79 -2.27 6.53
N GLY A 53 -2.48 -3.48 6.08
CA GLY A 53 -3.21 -4.71 6.35
C GLY A 53 -4.51 -4.87 5.57
N LYS A 54 -5.12 -3.77 5.12
CA LYS A 54 -6.38 -3.77 4.37
C LYS A 54 -6.49 -2.58 3.44
N ALA A 55 -6.95 -2.83 2.21
CA ALA A 55 -7.28 -1.76 1.28
C ALA A 55 -8.43 -0.86 1.80
N PRO A 56 -8.37 0.45 1.53
CA PRO A 56 -9.47 1.37 1.84
C PRO A 56 -10.68 1.09 0.94
N ASN A 57 -11.81 1.74 1.24
CA ASN A 57 -13.01 1.61 0.41
C ASN A 57 -12.81 2.14 -1.03
N MET A 58 -13.68 1.70 -1.95
CA MET A 58 -13.60 2.03 -3.38
C MET A 58 -13.66 3.51 -3.70
N ARG A 59 -14.26 4.35 -2.84
CA ARG A 59 -14.28 5.80 -3.04
C ARG A 59 -12.88 6.40 -2.90
N VAL A 60 -12.08 5.90 -1.95
CA VAL A 60 -10.69 6.34 -1.78
C VAL A 60 -9.83 5.87 -2.95
N LEU A 61 -9.99 4.62 -3.37
CA LEU A 61 -9.23 4.04 -4.48
C LEU A 61 -9.60 4.70 -5.82
N GLY A 62 -10.89 4.93 -6.08
CA GLY A 62 -11.37 5.54 -7.32
C GLY A 62 -10.98 7.01 -7.50
N ASN A 63 -10.62 7.70 -6.41
CA ASN A 63 -10.12 9.07 -6.44
C ASN A 63 -8.58 9.16 -6.44
N ALA A 64 -7.87 8.03 -6.37
CA ALA A 64 -6.42 8.02 -6.37
C ALA A 64 -5.88 8.29 -7.79
N ALA A 65 -4.82 9.09 -7.88
CA ALA A 65 -4.08 9.28 -9.13
C ALA A 65 -3.15 8.08 -9.43
N ALA A 66 -2.70 7.39 -8.38
CA ALA A 66 -1.97 6.14 -8.46
C ALA A 66 -2.23 5.30 -7.20
N ILE A 67 -2.22 3.99 -7.35
CA ILE A 67 -2.28 3.03 -6.24
C ILE A 67 -0.99 2.21 -6.28
N VAL A 68 -0.30 2.16 -5.16
CA VAL A 68 0.90 1.34 -4.97
C VAL A 68 0.55 0.25 -3.98
N LEU A 69 0.59 -0.99 -4.44
CA LEU A 69 0.27 -2.17 -3.66
C LEU A 69 1.55 -2.95 -3.36
N GLU A 70 1.80 -3.26 -2.10
CA GLU A 70 2.94 -4.08 -1.68
C GLU A 70 2.49 -5.12 -0.66
N SER A 71 2.59 -6.39 -1.00
CA SER A 71 2.21 -7.50 -0.11
C SER A 71 2.80 -8.82 -0.60
N CYS A 72 2.62 -9.88 0.19
CA CYS A 72 2.81 -11.23 -0.31
C CYS A 72 1.77 -11.53 -1.42
N GLY A 73 2.19 -12.31 -2.42
CA GLY A 73 1.42 -12.60 -3.62
C GLY A 73 1.23 -14.09 -3.88
N ASP A 74 1.57 -14.95 -2.92
CA ASP A 74 1.70 -16.39 -3.16
C ASP A 74 0.32 -17.08 -3.15
N ARG A 75 -0.73 -16.33 -2.75
CA ARG A 75 -2.15 -16.73 -2.77
C ARG A 75 -2.40 -18.05 -2.01
N THR A 76 -1.53 -18.40 -1.08
CA THR A 76 -1.75 -19.53 -0.19
C THR A 76 -2.94 -19.22 0.71
N PRO A 77 -3.79 -20.21 1.05
CA PRO A 77 -4.95 -20.00 1.91
C PRO A 77 -4.60 -19.35 3.26
N GLU A 78 -3.38 -19.55 3.74
CA GLU A 78 -2.85 -19.05 5.01
C GLU A 78 -2.43 -17.57 4.92
N GLU A 79 -2.13 -17.06 3.73
CA GLU A 79 -1.54 -15.74 3.55
C GLU A 79 -2.52 -14.56 3.67
N PRO A 80 -2.19 -13.56 4.50
CA PRO A 80 -2.95 -12.32 4.55
C PRO A 80 -2.55 -11.37 3.41
N THR A 81 -3.45 -11.22 2.43
CA THR A 81 -3.29 -10.25 1.33
C THR A 81 -4.25 -9.06 1.48
N PRO A 82 -3.85 -7.84 1.09
CA PRO A 82 -4.70 -6.65 1.20
C PRO A 82 -5.69 -6.48 0.04
N SER A 83 -5.52 -7.21 -1.07
CA SER A 83 -6.14 -6.92 -2.37
C SER A 83 -7.21 -7.90 -2.82
N PHE A 84 -7.27 -9.12 -2.28
CA PHE A 84 -8.22 -10.11 -2.76
C PHE A 84 -8.96 -10.79 -1.61
N PRO A 85 -10.31 -10.86 -1.64
CA PRO A 85 -11.06 -11.64 -0.68
C PRO A 85 -10.57 -13.09 -0.72
N ARG A 86 -10.39 -13.68 0.48
CA ARG A 86 -10.11 -15.11 0.64
C ARG A 86 -11.35 -15.88 0.21
N THR A 87 -11.44 -16.15 -1.09
CA THR A 87 -12.34 -17.13 -1.72
C THR A 87 -13.83 -16.91 -1.44
N PRO A 88 -14.73 -17.74 -1.99
CA PRO A 88 -15.76 -18.36 -1.19
C PRO A 88 -15.19 -19.57 -0.43
#